data_AF-A0A8J6SPT8-F1
#
_entry.id   AF-A0A8J6SPT8-F1
#
_cell.length_a   1.000
_cell.length_b   1.000
_cell.length_c   1.000
_cell.angle_alpha   90.00
_cell.angle_beta   90.00
_cell.angle_gamma   90.00
#
_symmetry.space_group_name_H-M   'P 1'
#
loop_
_entity.id
_entity.type
_entity.pdbx_description
1 polymer ?
#
loop_
_entity_poly.entity_id
_entity_poly.type
_entity_poly.pdbx_seq_one_letter_code
_entity_poly.pdbx_strand_id
1 'polypeptide(L)'
;MMIVRIFKRSPLLFTGLVGLMAITTASCTAIPTARENGGQSTVTTVMVADWEGAQLLHTLPGHSNSRLIDVRSMTISADGSSLISVGMSGSEPNEEGSYDGEVRIWNLELGELTSTIPGLFDEMSVVTVGADHQTLVVGDRSYNIQLWNLETGEKLQTLPNIGYLTELLILSQDGKTLITANPDDQTVQVWDVESQQVKRSFNSAHEAIVIEGSDRSVEVPGRLSRIALSDDGKTLATTGLDKIIKLWNLETGELILTFPTDHEYPIHALTFSPDGETLVSGSSDNTVKLWNQEGELLHTLTGHSATVLSLQYSPNGEVLATSDLDSTVKLWNPITGELIQTLAEEPVREGGTSTSLTFSPNGEILAGVNYDGTIKVWQVSH
;
A
#
# COMPACT_ATOMS: atom_id res chain seq x y z
N MET A 1 -30.95 17.14 -37.32
CA MET A 1 -31.48 18.35 -36.66
C MET A 1 -31.80 17.98 -35.23
N MET A 2 -30.85 18.22 -34.32
CA MET A 2 -30.99 17.94 -32.91
C MET A 2 -30.50 19.19 -32.17
N ILE A 3 -31.37 19.72 -31.31
CA ILE A 3 -31.27 21.04 -30.70
C ILE A 3 -30.35 20.93 -29.48
N VAL A 4 -29.20 21.58 -29.52
CA VAL A 4 -28.38 21.83 -28.32
C VAL A 4 -28.92 23.10 -27.66
N ARG A 5 -29.49 22.98 -26.46
CA ARG A 5 -29.81 24.13 -25.61
C ARG A 5 -28.63 24.40 -24.68
N ILE A 6 -27.89 25.47 -24.98
CA ILE A 6 -26.90 26.06 -24.08
C ILE A 6 -27.65 27.05 -23.17
N PHE A 7 -27.60 26.85 -21.86
CA PHE A 7 -27.98 27.89 -20.89
C PHE A 7 -26.75 28.70 -20.49
N LYS A 8 -26.82 30.02 -20.71
CA LYS A 8 -25.85 31.02 -20.26
C LYS A 8 -26.60 32.17 -19.59
N ARG A 9 -26.22 32.51 -18.34
CA ARG A 9 -26.29 33.82 -17.61
C ARG A 9 -26.09 33.50 -16.10
N SER A 10 -24.96 33.77 -15.42
CA SER A 10 -24.26 35.03 -15.04
C SER A 10 -25.06 35.92 -14.06
N PRO A 11 -24.45 36.80 -13.22
CA PRO A 11 -23.12 36.80 -12.57
C PRO A 11 -23.16 37.18 -11.06
N LEU A 12 -22.07 37.04 -10.30
CA LEU A 12 -21.77 37.97 -9.19
C LEU A 12 -20.25 38.22 -9.11
N LEU A 13 -19.92 39.50 -9.01
CA LEU A 13 -18.58 40.09 -9.04
C LEU A 13 -17.85 39.87 -7.71
N PHE A 14 -16.57 39.50 -7.76
CA PHE A 14 -15.58 40.11 -6.88
C PHE A 14 -14.28 40.33 -7.66
N THR A 15 -13.77 41.56 -7.54
CA THR A 15 -12.61 42.11 -8.22
C THR A 15 -11.32 41.78 -7.48
N GLY A 16 -10.24 41.42 -8.17
CA GLY A 16 -8.89 41.52 -7.61
C GLY A 16 -7.81 40.65 -8.25
N LEU A 17 -6.95 41.30 -9.04
CA LEU A 17 -5.52 41.03 -9.29
C LEU A 17 -5.04 39.72 -9.98
N VAL A 18 -4.68 39.91 -11.26
CA VAL A 18 -3.55 39.39 -12.04
C VAL A 18 -2.70 38.26 -11.42
N GLY A 19 -2.80 37.07 -12.03
CA GLY A 19 -1.81 35.99 -11.99
C GLY A 19 -1.92 35.16 -13.26
N LEU A 20 -0.83 35.05 -13.99
CA LEU A 20 -0.71 34.46 -15.33
C LEU A 20 -1.10 32.97 -15.32
N MET A 21 -2.27 32.61 -15.86
CA MET A 21 -2.69 31.22 -16.01
C MET A 21 -2.13 30.68 -17.33
N ALA A 22 -1.19 29.74 -17.23
CA ALA A 22 -0.76 28.95 -18.38
C ALA A 22 -1.93 28.06 -18.80
N ILE A 23 -2.47 28.30 -19.99
CA ILE A 23 -3.43 27.42 -20.64
C ILE A 23 -2.62 26.23 -21.19
N THR A 24 -2.63 25.10 -20.49
CA THR A 24 -2.30 23.81 -21.11
C THR A 24 -3.58 23.23 -21.67
N THR A 25 -3.67 23.18 -22.99
CA THR A 25 -4.77 22.54 -23.72
C THR A 25 -4.73 21.04 -23.47
N ALA A 26 -5.70 20.50 -22.73
CA ALA A 26 -5.96 19.07 -22.67
C ALA A 26 -6.42 18.56 -24.04
N SER A 27 -5.72 17.56 -24.58
CA SER A 27 -6.08 16.91 -25.84
C SER A 27 -6.90 15.68 -25.51
N CYS A 28 -8.19 15.70 -25.84
CA CYS A 28 -9.08 14.56 -25.70
C CYS A 28 -8.81 13.59 -26.87
N THR A 29 -8.18 12.45 -26.61
CA THR A 29 -8.00 11.38 -27.60
C THR A 29 -8.98 10.25 -27.31
N ALA A 30 -10.04 10.15 -28.11
CA ALA A 30 -10.86 8.94 -28.15
C ALA A 30 -10.07 7.84 -28.88
N ILE A 31 -9.82 6.70 -28.22
CA ILE A 31 -9.23 5.52 -28.85
C ILE A 31 -10.35 4.54 -29.20
N PRO A 32 -10.69 4.32 -30.48
CA PRO A 32 -11.60 3.24 -30.86
C PRO A 32 -10.79 1.94 -30.97
N THR A 33 -11.03 0.98 -30.08
CA THR A 33 -10.59 -0.41 -30.27
C THR A 33 -11.66 -1.14 -31.08
N ALA A 34 -11.42 -1.28 -32.38
CA ALA A 34 -12.23 -2.16 -33.24
C ALA A 34 -11.44 -3.45 -33.54
N ARG A 35 -11.95 -4.59 -33.06
CA ARG A 35 -11.75 -5.88 -33.73
C ARG A 35 -13.12 -6.46 -34.05
N GLU A 36 -13.51 -6.37 -35.31
CA GLU A 36 -14.66 -7.11 -35.83
C GLU A 36 -14.30 -8.59 -35.99
N ASN A 37 -15.06 -9.45 -35.32
CA ASN A 37 -15.61 -10.66 -35.92
C ASN A 37 -16.83 -11.11 -35.12
N GLY A 38 -18.02 -10.68 -35.57
CA GLY A 38 -19.30 -11.36 -35.39
C GLY A 38 -19.77 -11.65 -33.97
N GLY A 39 -20.43 -10.67 -33.34
CA GLY A 39 -21.24 -10.87 -32.12
C GLY A 39 -21.26 -9.61 -31.27
N GLN A 40 -22.43 -8.99 -31.12
CA GLN A 40 -22.74 -7.77 -30.36
C GLN A 40 -21.58 -7.12 -29.58
N SER A 41 -20.98 -6.06 -30.13
CA SER A 41 -20.02 -5.22 -29.42
C SER A 41 -20.77 -4.23 -28.51
N THR A 42 -20.71 -4.44 -27.20
CA THR A 42 -20.92 -3.35 -26.24
C THR A 42 -19.67 -2.48 -26.22
N VAL A 43 -19.75 -1.28 -26.81
CA VAL A 43 -18.68 -0.28 -26.69
C VAL A 43 -18.80 0.34 -25.30
N THR A 44 -17.93 -0.08 -24.39
CA THR A 44 -17.74 0.62 -23.10
C THR A 44 -16.83 1.80 -23.36
N THR A 45 -17.39 3.01 -23.46
CA THR A 45 -16.59 4.23 -23.42
C THR A 45 -16.15 4.46 -21.97
N VAL A 46 -14.86 4.26 -21.69
CA VAL A 46 -14.26 4.73 -20.44
C VAL A 46 -14.13 6.25 -20.56
N MET A 47 -14.94 7.00 -19.80
CA MET A 47 -14.68 8.41 -19.59
C MET A 47 -13.50 8.51 -18.62
N VAL A 48 -12.35 8.97 -19.10
CA VAL A 48 -11.27 9.40 -18.22
C VAL A 48 -11.74 10.75 -17.67
N ALA A 49 -12.00 10.82 -16.37
CA ALA A 49 -12.21 12.10 -15.69
C ALA A 49 -10.97 12.98 -15.92
N ASP A 50 -11.17 14.29 -16.09
CA ASP A 50 -10.08 15.24 -16.30
C ASP A 50 -9.26 15.36 -14.98
N TRP A 51 -8.35 14.42 -14.78
CA TRP A 51 -7.46 14.37 -13.61
C TRP A 51 -6.65 15.67 -13.50
N GLU A 52 -6.85 16.42 -12.41
CA GLU A 52 -6.22 17.74 -12.21
C GLU A 52 -4.80 17.65 -11.62
N GLY A 53 -4.32 16.44 -11.31
CA GLY A 53 -3.04 16.24 -10.62
C GLY A 53 -3.22 16.00 -9.14
N ALA A 54 -2.16 15.49 -8.52
CA ALA A 54 -1.99 15.50 -7.08
C ALA A 54 -1.15 16.71 -6.63
N GLN A 55 -1.60 17.39 -5.59
CA GLN A 55 -0.99 18.59 -5.03
C GLN A 55 -0.58 18.34 -3.58
N LEU A 56 0.66 18.69 -3.21
CA LEU A 56 1.12 18.60 -1.83
C LEU A 56 0.32 19.58 -0.95
N LEU A 57 -0.35 19.07 0.08
CA LEU A 57 -1.07 19.83 1.10
C LEU A 57 -0.21 20.09 2.32
N HIS A 58 0.38 19.04 2.88
CA HIS A 58 1.11 19.10 4.14
C HIS A 58 2.39 18.28 4.11
N THR A 59 3.37 18.74 4.87
CA THR A 59 4.53 17.95 5.29
C THR A 59 4.48 17.87 6.81
N LEU A 60 4.10 16.70 7.33
CA LEU A 60 3.94 16.45 8.76
C LEU A 60 5.23 15.86 9.33
N PRO A 61 5.64 16.24 10.55
CA PRO A 61 6.80 15.64 11.20
C PRO A 61 6.54 14.16 11.55
N GLY A 62 7.54 13.30 11.39
CA GLY A 62 7.48 11.89 11.81
C GLY A 62 7.55 11.69 13.33
N HIS A 63 7.77 10.45 13.79
CA HIS A 63 7.77 10.12 15.21
C HIS A 63 9.04 10.54 15.99
N SER A 64 10.26 10.44 15.42
CA SER A 64 11.47 10.97 16.08
C SER A 64 12.19 12.06 15.29
N ASN A 65 13.13 12.74 15.96
CA ASN A 65 14.09 13.67 15.37
C ASN A 65 15.40 12.97 14.95
N SER A 66 15.46 11.64 15.04
CA SER A 66 16.61 10.83 14.64
C SER A 66 16.52 10.49 13.15
N ARG A 67 17.67 10.30 12.50
CA ARG A 67 17.77 10.05 11.04
C ARG A 67 17.38 8.62 10.62
N LEU A 68 16.82 7.82 11.52
CA LEU A 68 16.42 6.44 11.26
C LEU A 68 14.90 6.37 11.31
N ILE A 69 14.30 5.86 10.24
CA ILE A 69 12.86 5.87 9.95
C ILE A 69 12.04 5.33 11.13
N ASP A 70 11.14 6.16 11.68
CA ASP A 70 10.28 5.76 12.80
C ASP A 70 8.82 5.52 12.41
N VAL A 71 8.35 6.02 11.27
CA VAL A 71 6.97 5.73 10.82
C VAL A 71 6.93 4.33 10.22
N ARG A 72 6.32 3.40 10.95
CA ARG A 72 6.24 1.98 10.58
C ARG A 72 4.99 1.64 9.78
N SER A 73 3.88 2.30 10.09
CA SER A 73 2.61 2.12 9.39
C SER A 73 1.80 3.41 9.46
N MET A 74 0.93 3.63 8.47
CA MET A 74 -0.02 4.74 8.47
C MET A 74 -1.37 4.33 7.90
N THR A 75 -2.42 5.01 8.35
CA THR A 75 -3.72 4.98 7.69
C THR A 75 -4.37 6.36 7.74
N ILE A 76 -5.34 6.59 6.87
CA ILE A 76 -6.28 7.70 7.00
C ILE A 76 -7.60 7.17 7.57
N SER A 77 -8.20 7.91 8.49
CA SER A 77 -9.45 7.55 9.16
C SER A 77 -10.59 7.34 8.16
N ALA A 78 -11.59 6.55 8.56
CA ALA A 78 -12.74 6.21 7.72
C ALA A 78 -13.48 7.43 7.13
N ASP A 79 -13.49 8.55 7.87
CA ASP A 79 -14.11 9.82 7.47
C ASP A 79 -13.17 10.74 6.65
N GLY A 80 -11.92 10.34 6.43
CA GLY A 80 -10.91 11.11 5.70
C GLY A 80 -10.33 12.31 6.47
N SER A 81 -10.72 12.54 7.72
CA SER A 81 -10.37 13.77 8.45
C SER A 81 -9.01 13.72 9.14
N SER A 82 -8.53 12.51 9.44
CA SER A 82 -7.36 12.30 10.27
C SER A 82 -6.39 11.31 9.64
N LEU A 83 -5.10 11.61 9.72
CA LEU A 83 -4.04 10.65 9.45
C LEU A 83 -3.58 10.05 10.77
N ILE A 84 -3.44 8.73 10.82
CA ILE A 84 -2.93 7.99 11.95
C ILE A 84 -1.58 7.42 11.53
N SER A 85 -0.52 7.84 12.19
CA SER A 85 0.82 7.29 11.99
C SER A 85 1.23 6.52 13.24
N VAL A 86 1.92 5.40 13.04
CA VAL A 86 2.43 4.57 14.13
C VAL A 86 3.93 4.39 13.98
N GLY A 87 4.64 4.56 15.09
CA GLY A 87 6.08 4.54 15.11
C GLY A 87 6.67 4.33 16.49
N MET A 88 7.97 4.59 16.63
CA MET A 88 8.69 4.50 17.90
C MET A 88 8.81 5.90 18.52
N SER A 89 8.64 6.00 19.84
CA SER A 89 8.77 7.25 20.60
C SER A 89 10.23 7.60 20.88
N GLY A 90 10.53 8.90 20.87
CA GLY A 90 11.74 9.47 21.47
C GLY A 90 13.04 9.37 20.65
N SER A 91 14.08 10.05 21.12
CA SER A 91 15.45 9.98 20.58
C SER A 91 16.38 9.08 21.39
N GLU A 92 15.97 8.72 22.61
CA GLU A 92 16.74 7.88 23.52
C GLU A 92 15.89 6.68 23.93
N PRO A 93 16.50 5.49 24.05
CA PRO A 93 15.80 4.31 24.53
C PRO A 93 15.41 4.45 26.00
N ASN A 94 14.39 3.71 26.42
CA ASN A 94 13.98 3.53 27.81
C ASN A 94 15.10 2.89 28.66
N GLU A 95 14.87 2.75 29.97
CA GLU A 95 15.87 2.20 30.91
C GLU A 95 16.34 0.77 30.55
N GLU A 96 15.56 0.05 29.74
CA GLU A 96 15.86 -1.31 29.26
C GLU A 96 16.59 -1.33 27.90
N GLY A 97 16.84 -0.16 27.30
CA GLY A 97 17.52 -0.04 26.01
C GLY A 97 16.59 -0.21 24.80
N SER A 98 15.27 -0.14 24.99
CA SER A 98 14.24 -0.28 23.95
C SER A 98 13.51 1.04 23.70
N TYR A 99 12.78 1.16 22.59
CA TYR A 99 11.94 2.35 22.33
C TYR A 99 10.47 1.96 22.38
N ASP A 100 9.66 2.73 23.10
CA ASP A 100 8.24 2.44 23.27
C ASP A 100 7.47 2.86 22.02
N GLY A 101 6.42 2.12 21.67
CA GLY A 101 5.54 2.48 20.55
C GLY A 101 4.73 3.74 20.81
N GLU A 102 4.51 4.52 19.76
CA GLU A 102 3.74 5.76 19.76
C GLU A 102 2.77 5.79 18.58
N VAL A 103 1.53 6.18 18.85
CA VAL A 103 0.54 6.50 17.81
C VAL A 103 0.34 8.01 17.79
N ARG A 104 0.38 8.61 16.61
CA ARG A 104 0.08 10.03 16.39
C ARG A 104 -1.12 10.17 15.48
N ILE A 105 -2.02 11.08 15.87
CA ILE A 105 -3.23 11.41 15.12
C ILE A 105 -3.11 12.85 14.66
N TRP A 106 -3.09 13.04 13.35
CA TRP A 106 -2.94 14.32 12.68
C TRP A 106 -4.27 14.74 12.08
N ASN A 107 -4.67 15.99 12.27
CA ASN A 107 -5.79 16.56 11.56
C ASN A 107 -5.33 16.94 10.14
N LEU A 108 -5.96 16.37 9.11
CA LEU A 108 -5.56 16.57 7.72
C LEU A 108 -6.01 17.90 7.13
N GLU A 109 -7.03 18.55 7.70
CA GLU A 109 -7.47 19.88 7.26
C GLU A 109 -6.50 20.97 7.74
N LEU A 110 -6.03 20.85 8.98
CA LEU A 110 -5.13 21.82 9.61
C LEU A 110 -3.65 21.49 9.38
N GLY A 111 -3.32 20.23 9.10
CA GLY A 111 -1.94 19.74 9.05
C GLY A 111 -1.26 19.72 10.41
N GLU A 112 -2.02 19.52 11.48
CA GLU A 112 -1.55 19.64 12.87
C GLU A 112 -1.70 18.33 13.65
N LEU A 113 -0.76 18.07 14.55
CA LEU A 113 -0.85 16.97 15.51
C LEU A 113 -2.00 17.23 16.49
N THR A 114 -3.00 16.37 16.48
CA THR A 114 -4.18 16.49 17.36
C THR A 114 -3.98 15.71 18.65
N SER A 115 -3.44 14.49 18.55
CA SER A 115 -3.25 13.61 19.70
C SER A 115 -2.02 12.75 19.53
N THR A 116 -1.38 12.44 20.65
CA THR A 116 -0.33 11.44 20.77
C THR A 116 -0.75 10.45 21.83
N ILE A 117 -0.66 9.17 21.51
CA ILE A 117 -0.89 8.07 22.44
C ILE A 117 0.46 7.37 22.66
N PRO A 118 1.22 7.74 23.71
CA PRO A 118 2.52 7.16 24.01
C PRO A 118 2.38 5.84 24.78
N GLY A 119 3.39 4.97 24.67
CA GLY A 119 3.50 3.79 25.52
C GLY A 119 2.37 2.76 25.32
N LEU A 120 1.73 2.80 24.16
CA LEU A 120 0.69 1.82 23.81
C LEU A 120 1.28 0.40 23.74
N PHE A 121 2.57 0.28 23.39
CA PHE A 121 3.24 -0.98 23.13
C PHE A 121 4.69 -0.95 23.63
N ASP A 122 5.04 -1.90 24.49
CA ASP A 122 6.42 -2.18 24.85
C ASP A 122 7.04 -3.08 23.77
N GLU A 123 8.22 -2.70 23.28
CA GLU A 123 9.03 -3.49 22.33
C GLU A 123 8.25 -4.04 21.10
N MET A 124 7.87 -3.16 20.17
CA MET A 124 7.16 -3.59 18.95
C MET A 124 8.05 -4.39 18.00
N SER A 125 7.46 -5.40 17.38
CA SER A 125 8.07 -6.12 16.24
C SER A 125 7.41 -5.75 14.90
N VAL A 126 6.11 -5.47 14.91
CA VAL A 126 5.32 -5.13 13.71
C VAL A 126 4.11 -4.31 14.09
N VAL A 127 3.68 -3.44 13.19
CA VAL A 127 2.41 -2.73 13.27
C VAL A 127 1.76 -2.63 11.90
N THR A 128 0.45 -2.84 11.83
CA THR A 128 -0.37 -2.49 10.66
C THR A 128 -1.72 -1.97 11.11
N VAL A 129 -2.34 -1.14 10.29
CA VAL A 129 -3.73 -0.75 10.48
C VAL A 129 -4.61 -1.66 9.65
N GLY A 130 -5.68 -2.17 10.26
CA GLY A 130 -6.67 -2.97 9.59
C GLY A 130 -7.31 -2.23 8.44
N ALA A 131 -7.79 -2.98 7.45
CA ALA A 131 -8.51 -2.44 6.29
C ALA A 131 -9.85 -1.78 6.67
N ASP A 132 -10.29 -1.88 7.93
CA ASP A 132 -11.42 -1.16 8.49
C ASP A 132 -11.09 0.30 8.88
N HIS A 133 -9.81 0.70 8.83
CA HIS A 133 -9.29 2.01 9.25
C HIS A 133 -9.54 2.36 10.74
N GLN A 134 -9.93 1.39 11.56
CA GLN A 134 -10.32 1.58 12.96
C GLN A 134 -9.56 0.66 13.91
N THR A 135 -9.05 -0.46 13.40
CA THR A 135 -8.35 -1.45 14.21
C THR A 135 -6.85 -1.36 13.96
N LEU A 136 -6.08 -1.18 15.02
CA LEU A 136 -4.64 -1.27 15.00
C LEU A 136 -4.20 -2.67 15.41
N VAL A 137 -3.39 -3.32 14.59
CA VAL A 137 -2.85 -4.65 14.83
C VAL A 137 -1.36 -4.54 15.14
N VAL A 138 -0.96 -4.98 16.33
CA VAL A 138 0.42 -4.86 16.81
C VAL A 138 0.95 -6.21 17.24
N GLY A 139 2.12 -6.58 16.71
CA GLY A 139 2.85 -7.74 17.17
C GLY A 139 3.92 -7.36 18.18
N ASP A 140 3.88 -7.98 19.37
CA ASP A 140 4.91 -7.81 20.39
C ASP A 140 6.03 -8.86 20.26
N ARG A 141 7.16 -8.62 20.92
CA ARG A 141 8.29 -9.57 20.93
C ARG A 141 8.01 -10.91 21.61
N SER A 142 6.90 -11.02 22.33
CA SER A 142 6.44 -12.29 22.93
C SER A 142 5.59 -13.11 21.94
N TYR A 143 5.61 -12.74 20.66
CA TYR A 143 4.89 -13.40 19.57
C TYR A 143 3.36 -13.28 19.67
N ASN A 144 2.82 -12.39 20.50
CA ASN A 144 1.38 -12.14 20.51
C ASN A 144 1.01 -11.08 19.49
N ILE A 145 -0.23 -11.16 18.98
CA ILE A 145 -0.83 -10.09 18.20
C ILE A 145 -1.91 -9.43 19.03
N GLN A 146 -1.84 -8.12 19.19
CA GLN A 146 -2.81 -7.32 19.93
C GLN A 146 -3.63 -6.49 18.95
N LEU A 147 -4.95 -6.48 19.15
CA LEU A 147 -5.88 -5.64 18.39
C LEU A 147 -6.34 -4.50 19.29
N TRP A 148 -6.25 -3.28 18.79
CA TRP A 148 -6.57 -2.05 19.50
C TRP A 148 -7.55 -1.21 18.69
N ASN A 149 -8.48 -0.56 19.37
CA ASN A 149 -9.37 0.40 18.74
C ASN A 149 -8.65 1.74 18.66
N LEU A 150 -8.51 2.30 17.45
CA LEU A 150 -7.81 3.56 17.21
C LEU A 150 -8.57 4.78 17.74
N GLU A 151 -9.91 4.71 17.79
CA GLU A 151 -10.75 5.81 18.26
C GLU A 151 -10.73 5.92 19.78
N THR A 152 -10.88 4.79 20.49
CA THR A 152 -10.93 4.77 21.96
C THR A 152 -9.56 4.58 22.60
N GLY A 153 -8.57 4.07 21.86
CA GLY A 153 -7.27 3.65 22.40
C GLY A 153 -7.36 2.40 23.28
N GLU A 154 -8.50 1.70 23.29
CA GLU A 154 -8.70 0.51 24.11
C GLU A 154 -8.18 -0.74 23.41
N LYS A 155 -7.53 -1.61 24.16
CA LYS A 155 -7.17 -2.95 23.67
C LYS A 155 -8.44 -3.77 23.52
N LEU A 156 -8.75 -4.14 22.29
CA LEU A 156 -9.88 -5.00 21.95
C LEU A 156 -9.59 -6.45 22.33
N GLN A 157 -8.40 -6.93 21.95
CA GLN A 157 -8.10 -8.36 22.04
C GLN A 157 -6.60 -8.64 22.01
N THR A 158 -6.20 -9.84 22.44
CA THR A 158 -4.86 -10.39 22.28
C THR A 158 -4.98 -11.80 21.73
N LEU A 159 -4.45 -12.04 20.53
CA LEU A 159 -4.25 -13.34 19.93
C LEU A 159 -2.92 -13.92 20.44
N PRO A 160 -2.95 -15.04 21.17
CA PRO A 160 -1.77 -15.55 21.85
C PRO A 160 -0.82 -16.25 20.86
N ASN A 161 0.46 -15.91 20.99
CA ASN A 161 1.62 -16.66 20.49
C ASN A 161 1.46 -17.29 19.10
N ILE A 162 1.71 -16.50 18.06
CA ILE A 162 1.76 -16.99 16.67
C ILE A 162 3.01 -17.84 16.39
N GLY A 163 3.98 -17.89 17.33
CA GLY A 163 5.17 -18.73 17.29
C GLY A 163 6.38 -18.12 16.58
N TYR A 164 6.26 -16.91 16.03
CA TYR A 164 7.32 -16.23 15.29
C TYR A 164 7.08 -14.72 15.26
N LEU A 165 8.13 -13.93 15.00
CA LEU A 165 7.99 -12.50 14.68
C LEU A 165 7.84 -12.36 13.17
N THR A 166 6.93 -11.51 12.73
CA THR A 166 6.74 -11.25 11.31
C THR A 166 6.25 -9.84 11.05
N GLU A 167 6.65 -9.27 9.91
CA GLU A 167 6.03 -8.06 9.36
C GLU A 167 4.87 -8.38 8.39
N LEU A 168 4.64 -9.67 8.11
CA LEU A 168 3.66 -10.14 7.13
C LEU A 168 2.34 -10.51 7.82
N LEU A 169 1.52 -9.50 8.08
CA LEU A 169 0.17 -9.71 8.58
C LEU A 169 -0.86 -8.78 7.94
N ILE A 170 -2.07 -9.30 7.76
CA ILE A 170 -3.19 -8.59 7.13
C ILE A 170 -4.47 -8.91 7.90
N LEU A 171 -5.19 -7.87 8.32
CA LEU A 171 -6.57 -8.00 8.83
C LEU A 171 -7.54 -7.79 7.67
N SER A 172 -8.48 -8.71 7.47
CA SER A 172 -9.54 -8.58 6.47
C SER A 172 -10.37 -7.32 6.69
N GLN A 173 -10.98 -6.81 5.63
CA GLN A 173 -11.80 -5.58 5.67
C GLN A 173 -12.97 -5.67 6.66
N ASP A 174 -13.52 -6.86 6.89
CA ASP A 174 -14.57 -7.10 7.88
C ASP A 174 -14.07 -7.27 9.32
N GLY A 175 -12.74 -7.24 9.54
CA GLY A 175 -12.10 -7.38 10.84
C GLY A 175 -12.12 -8.79 11.44
N LYS A 176 -12.64 -9.80 10.72
CA LYS A 176 -12.89 -11.14 11.29
C LYS A 176 -11.79 -12.14 11.04
N THR A 177 -10.97 -11.91 10.03
CA THR A 177 -9.91 -12.83 9.62
C THR A 177 -8.56 -12.12 9.68
N LEU A 178 -7.65 -12.65 10.49
CA LEU A 178 -6.25 -12.20 10.50
C LEU A 178 -5.41 -13.24 9.77
N ILE A 179 -4.56 -12.79 8.86
CA ILE A 179 -3.56 -13.62 8.20
C ILE A 179 -2.21 -13.25 8.77
N THR A 180 -1.43 -14.26 9.17
CA THR A 180 -0.04 -14.09 9.58
C THR A 180 0.82 -15.02 8.74
N ALA A 181 1.99 -14.57 8.30
CA ALA A 181 2.92 -15.40 7.54
C ALA A 181 4.32 -15.34 8.15
N ASN A 182 4.97 -16.48 8.35
CA ASN A 182 6.36 -16.53 8.77
C ASN A 182 7.26 -16.37 7.53
N PRO A 183 8.15 -15.36 7.49
CA PRO A 183 9.04 -15.16 6.35
C PRO A 183 9.94 -16.37 6.09
N ASP A 184 10.48 -16.98 7.15
CA ASP A 184 11.61 -17.91 7.06
C ASP A 184 11.16 -19.37 6.86
N ASP A 185 10.13 -19.82 7.57
CA ASP A 185 9.57 -21.17 7.38
C ASP A 185 8.41 -21.20 6.36
N GLN A 186 7.97 -20.03 5.90
CA GLN A 186 6.96 -19.83 4.87
C GLN A 186 5.54 -20.30 5.24
N THR A 187 5.28 -20.54 6.52
CA THR A 187 3.96 -20.89 7.05
C THR A 187 3.04 -19.69 6.99
N VAL A 188 1.86 -19.88 6.42
CA VAL A 188 0.75 -18.92 6.45
C VAL A 188 -0.33 -19.47 7.36
N GLN A 189 -0.77 -18.69 8.33
CA GLN A 189 -1.85 -19.01 9.24
C GLN A 189 -3.01 -18.05 9.02
N VAL A 190 -4.21 -18.62 8.99
CA VAL A 190 -5.48 -17.90 8.87
C VAL A 190 -6.21 -18.03 10.19
N TRP A 191 -6.36 -16.92 10.88
CA TRP A 191 -6.94 -16.83 12.22
C TRP A 191 -8.38 -16.35 12.14
N ASP A 192 -9.24 -17.00 12.92
CA ASP A 192 -10.49 -16.40 13.34
C ASP A 192 -10.21 -15.41 14.46
N VAL A 193 -10.52 -14.14 14.26
CA VAL A 193 -10.29 -13.11 15.28
C VAL A 193 -11.20 -13.35 16.49
N GLU A 194 -12.48 -13.67 16.26
CA GLU A 194 -13.47 -13.86 17.33
C GLU A 194 -13.12 -15.04 18.26
N SER A 195 -12.89 -16.24 17.71
CA SER A 195 -12.56 -17.44 18.48
C SER A 195 -11.08 -17.57 18.84
N GLN A 196 -10.20 -16.73 18.30
CA GLN A 196 -8.75 -16.73 18.55
C GLN A 196 -8.07 -18.04 18.13
N GLN A 197 -8.64 -18.74 17.16
CA GLN A 197 -8.13 -20.02 16.69
C GLN A 197 -7.61 -19.90 15.26
N VAL A 198 -6.55 -20.64 14.98
CA VAL A 198 -6.10 -20.86 13.61
C VAL A 198 -7.14 -21.74 12.91
N LYS A 199 -7.89 -21.16 11.97
CA LYS A 199 -8.81 -21.90 11.09
C LYS A 199 -8.04 -22.78 10.11
N ARG A 200 -6.88 -22.29 9.67
CA ARG A 200 -6.08 -22.95 8.64
C ARG A 200 -4.61 -22.58 8.75
N SER A 201 -3.76 -23.54 8.41
CA SER A 201 -2.33 -23.33 8.23
C SER A 201 -1.88 -24.06 6.97
N PHE A 202 -1.08 -23.42 6.14
CA PHE A 202 -0.47 -24.01 4.95
C PHE A 202 0.91 -23.40 4.71
N ASN A 203 1.75 -24.08 3.92
CA ASN A 203 3.06 -23.59 3.54
C ASN A 203 3.01 -22.99 2.14
N SER A 204 3.55 -21.79 1.95
CA SER A 204 3.54 -21.11 0.65
C SER A 204 4.56 -21.66 -0.36
N ALA A 205 5.50 -22.50 0.08
CA ALA A 205 6.39 -23.29 -0.79
C ALA A 205 7.07 -22.48 -1.91
N HIS A 206 7.57 -21.29 -1.56
CA HIS A 206 8.54 -20.54 -2.34
C HIS A 206 9.90 -21.24 -2.32
N GLU A 207 10.57 -21.18 -3.46
CA GLU A 207 11.76 -21.98 -3.74
C GLU A 207 13.02 -21.36 -3.12
N ALA A 208 14.00 -22.21 -2.80
CA ALA A 208 15.33 -21.75 -2.43
C ALA A 208 16.03 -21.12 -3.64
N ILE A 209 16.83 -20.08 -3.40
CA ILE A 209 17.61 -19.42 -4.44
C ILE A 209 19.10 -19.68 -4.24
N VAL A 210 19.85 -19.71 -5.34
CA VAL A 210 21.30 -19.83 -5.31
C VAL A 210 21.92 -18.48 -5.64
N ILE A 211 22.73 -17.95 -4.72
CA ILE A 211 23.52 -16.75 -4.93
C ILE A 211 24.91 -17.19 -5.39
N GLU A 212 25.22 -16.94 -6.66
CA GLU A 212 26.53 -17.23 -7.25
C GLU A 212 27.53 -16.14 -6.88
N GLY A 213 28.54 -16.50 -6.08
CA GLY A 213 29.72 -15.66 -5.80
C GLY A 213 30.91 -16.04 -6.68
N SER A 214 31.94 -15.20 -6.70
CA SER A 214 33.15 -15.43 -7.51
C SER A 214 33.87 -16.74 -7.21
N ASP A 215 33.82 -17.20 -5.95
CA ASP A 215 34.53 -18.40 -5.48
C ASP A 215 33.62 -19.51 -4.94
N ARG A 216 32.36 -19.18 -4.59
CA ARG A 216 31.38 -20.12 -4.01
C ARG A 216 29.95 -19.68 -4.31
N SER A 217 29.09 -20.66 -4.56
CA SER A 217 27.64 -20.50 -4.53
C SER A 217 27.12 -20.67 -3.10
N VAL A 218 26.12 -19.89 -2.72
CA VAL A 218 25.41 -20.02 -1.44
C VAL A 218 23.93 -20.28 -1.73
N GLU A 219 23.42 -21.42 -1.27
CA GLU A 219 21.99 -21.69 -1.29
C GLU A 219 21.33 -20.97 -0.12
N VAL A 220 20.35 -20.13 -0.44
CA VAL A 220 19.52 -19.40 0.52
C VAL A 220 18.14 -20.05 0.51
N PRO A 221 17.63 -20.53 1.66
CA PRO A 221 16.28 -21.09 1.75
C PRO A 221 15.22 -20.13 1.22
N GLY A 222 14.14 -20.68 0.66
CA GLY A 222 13.02 -19.87 0.20
C GLY A 222 12.46 -19.05 1.36
N ARG A 223 12.18 -17.78 1.09
CA ARG A 223 11.72 -16.83 2.10
C ARG A 223 10.60 -15.98 1.53
N LEU A 224 9.51 -15.84 2.28
CA LEU A 224 8.43 -14.93 1.93
C LEU A 224 8.87 -13.48 2.12
N SER A 225 8.56 -12.63 1.15
CA SER A 225 8.85 -11.20 1.17
C SER A 225 7.59 -10.36 1.37
N ARG A 226 6.45 -10.73 0.79
CA ARG A 226 5.15 -10.04 0.96
C ARG A 226 3.95 -10.98 0.83
N ILE A 227 2.84 -10.54 1.42
CA ILE A 227 1.50 -11.12 1.25
C ILE A 227 0.51 -10.00 0.89
N ALA A 228 -0.56 -10.35 0.18
CA ALA A 228 -1.68 -9.46 -0.12
C ALA A 228 -3.00 -10.24 -0.10
N LEU A 229 -4.07 -9.63 0.41
CA LEU A 229 -5.40 -10.23 0.48
C LEU A 229 -6.34 -9.49 -0.48
N SER A 230 -7.17 -10.22 -1.22
CA SER A 230 -8.24 -9.63 -2.02
C SER A 230 -9.29 -8.98 -1.11
N ASP A 231 -9.95 -7.90 -1.56
CA ASP A 231 -10.94 -7.17 -0.76
C ASP A 231 -12.10 -8.07 -0.28
N ASP A 232 -12.46 -9.08 -1.07
CA ASP A 232 -13.48 -10.06 -0.70
C ASP A 232 -13.03 -11.10 0.36
N GLY A 233 -11.75 -11.07 0.75
CA GLY A 233 -11.15 -11.91 1.78
C GLY A 233 -10.92 -13.37 1.38
N LYS A 234 -11.10 -13.74 0.11
CA LYS A 234 -11.06 -15.16 -0.32
C LYS A 234 -9.74 -15.58 -0.96
N THR A 235 -8.98 -14.64 -1.49
CA THR A 235 -7.75 -14.94 -2.25
C THR A 235 -6.56 -14.28 -1.57
N LEU A 236 -5.54 -15.08 -1.26
CA LEU A 236 -4.26 -14.57 -0.78
C LEU A 236 -3.24 -14.67 -1.91
N ALA A 237 -2.50 -13.61 -2.15
CA ALA A 237 -1.30 -13.64 -2.94
C ALA A 237 -0.06 -13.65 -2.03
N THR A 238 0.92 -14.48 -2.35
CA THR A 238 2.21 -14.54 -1.65
C THR A 238 3.35 -14.36 -2.66
N THR A 239 4.44 -13.76 -2.20
CA THR A 239 5.66 -13.64 -2.99
C THR A 239 6.90 -13.82 -2.12
N GLY A 240 8.00 -14.26 -2.73
CA GLY A 240 9.26 -14.52 -2.05
C GLY A 240 10.51 -14.04 -2.78
N LEU A 241 11.67 -14.39 -2.23
CA LEU A 241 12.98 -14.13 -2.83
C LEU A 241 13.19 -14.86 -4.16
N ASP A 242 12.42 -15.92 -4.42
CA ASP A 242 12.35 -16.64 -5.68
C ASP A 242 11.68 -15.84 -6.81
N LYS A 243 11.17 -14.63 -6.50
CA LYS A 243 10.54 -13.68 -7.43
C LYS A 243 9.17 -14.12 -7.93
N ILE A 244 8.70 -15.28 -7.47
CA ILE A 244 7.46 -15.91 -7.88
C ILE A 244 6.31 -15.35 -7.07
N ILE A 245 5.18 -15.16 -7.74
CA ILE A 245 3.91 -14.87 -7.09
C ILE A 245 3.04 -16.13 -7.13
N LYS A 246 2.41 -16.45 -6.00
CA LYS A 246 1.46 -17.56 -5.88
C LYS A 246 0.11 -17.05 -5.37
N LEU A 247 -0.99 -17.52 -5.96
CA LEU A 247 -2.36 -17.28 -5.49
C LEU A 247 -2.90 -18.50 -4.75
N TRP A 248 -3.58 -18.24 -3.66
CA TRP A 248 -4.12 -19.26 -2.77
C TRP A 248 -5.59 -18.99 -2.50
N ASN A 249 -6.38 -20.05 -2.52
CA ASN A 249 -7.73 -20.01 -2.00
C ASN A 249 -7.63 -20.05 -0.47
N LEU A 250 -8.09 -19.00 0.22
CA LEU A 250 -7.94 -18.89 1.66
C LEU A 250 -8.87 -19.87 2.41
N GLU A 251 -10.01 -20.22 1.82
CA GLU A 251 -10.96 -21.16 2.39
C GLU A 251 -10.43 -22.59 2.37
N THR A 252 -9.77 -23.02 1.28
CA THR A 252 -9.25 -24.39 1.13
C THR A 252 -7.76 -24.52 1.47
N GLY A 253 -6.99 -23.44 1.38
CA GLY A 253 -5.52 -23.45 1.48
C GLY A 253 -4.83 -24.02 0.24
N GLU A 254 -5.56 -24.18 -0.87
CA GLU A 254 -5.02 -24.75 -2.09
C GLU A 254 -4.44 -23.65 -2.98
N LEU A 255 -3.33 -23.98 -3.65
CA LEU A 255 -2.71 -23.14 -4.67
C LEU A 255 -3.65 -23.06 -5.87
N ILE A 256 -4.07 -21.84 -6.22
CA ILE A 256 -4.88 -21.54 -7.40
C ILE A 256 -3.96 -21.42 -8.62
N LEU A 257 -2.93 -20.58 -8.51
CA LEU A 257 -2.07 -20.22 -9.63
C LEU A 257 -0.66 -19.89 -9.14
N THR A 258 0.33 -20.21 -9.95
CA THR A 258 1.69 -19.65 -9.85
C THR A 258 1.92 -18.78 -11.07
N PHE A 259 2.19 -17.49 -10.86
CA PHE A 259 2.42 -16.57 -11.98
C PHE A 259 3.76 -16.88 -12.64
N PRO A 260 3.84 -16.89 -13.98
CA PRO A 260 5.09 -16.87 -14.70
C PRO A 260 5.70 -15.47 -14.59
N THR A 261 6.24 -15.15 -13.41
CA THR A 261 6.93 -13.88 -13.15
C THR A 261 8.12 -13.71 -14.11
N ASP A 262 8.26 -12.52 -14.66
CA ASP A 262 9.41 -12.09 -15.44
C ASP A 262 10.23 -11.03 -14.69
N HIS A 263 9.97 -10.83 -13.38
CA HIS A 263 10.78 -9.95 -12.55
C HIS A 263 12.23 -10.44 -12.47
N GLU A 264 13.18 -9.53 -12.67
CA GLU A 264 14.61 -9.85 -12.67
C GLU A 264 15.15 -9.98 -11.24
N TYR A 265 14.49 -9.35 -10.27
CA TYR A 265 14.89 -9.32 -8.86
C TYR A 265 13.69 -9.58 -7.92
N PRO A 266 13.92 -9.80 -6.61
CA PRO A 266 12.87 -10.08 -5.64
C PRO A 266 11.77 -9.02 -5.61
N ILE A 267 10.53 -9.48 -5.39
CA ILE A 267 9.35 -8.64 -5.25
C ILE A 267 9.23 -8.20 -3.79
N HIS A 268 9.07 -6.89 -3.57
CA HIS A 268 9.01 -6.26 -2.25
C HIS A 268 7.67 -5.59 -1.96
N ALA A 269 6.78 -5.50 -2.94
CA ALA A 269 5.44 -4.97 -2.77
C ALA A 269 4.44 -5.81 -3.58
N LEU A 270 3.26 -6.05 -3.01
CA LEU A 270 2.21 -6.85 -3.61
C LEU A 270 0.85 -6.28 -3.19
N THR A 271 -0.07 -6.07 -4.12
CA THR A 271 -1.45 -5.63 -3.80
C THR A 271 -2.44 -6.08 -4.86
N PHE A 272 -3.71 -6.25 -4.49
CA PHE A 272 -4.82 -6.43 -5.42
C PHE A 272 -5.42 -5.07 -5.82
N SER A 273 -6.04 -5.02 -7.00
CA SER A 273 -7.01 -3.96 -7.30
C SER A 273 -8.27 -4.10 -6.43
N PRO A 274 -9.03 -3.02 -6.21
CA PRO A 274 -10.24 -3.07 -5.38
C PRO A 274 -11.33 -4.02 -5.90
N ASP A 275 -11.39 -4.23 -7.21
CA ASP A 275 -12.27 -5.24 -7.83
C ASP A 275 -11.72 -6.67 -7.73
N GLY A 276 -10.48 -6.84 -7.28
CA GLY A 276 -9.76 -8.10 -7.18
C GLY A 276 -9.29 -8.68 -8.51
N GLU A 277 -9.57 -8.06 -9.66
CA GLU A 277 -9.30 -8.61 -10.99
C GLU A 277 -7.84 -8.49 -11.40
N THR A 278 -7.10 -7.55 -10.81
CA THR A 278 -5.69 -7.28 -11.10
C THR A 278 -4.83 -7.48 -9.86
N LEU A 279 -3.70 -8.14 -10.03
CA LEU A 279 -2.64 -8.21 -9.03
C LEU A 279 -1.45 -7.35 -9.48
N VAL A 280 -0.86 -6.62 -8.54
CA VAL A 280 0.26 -5.71 -8.81
C VAL A 280 1.45 -6.10 -7.98
N SER A 281 2.61 -6.20 -8.62
CA SER A 281 3.89 -6.54 -7.99
C SER A 281 4.92 -5.45 -8.22
N GLY A 282 5.65 -5.08 -7.17
CA GLY A 282 6.73 -4.09 -7.20
C GLY A 282 8.04 -4.75 -6.75
N SER A 283 9.11 -4.52 -7.51
CA SER A 283 10.34 -5.31 -7.38
C SER A 283 11.60 -4.46 -7.20
N SER A 284 12.65 -5.13 -6.73
CA SER A 284 14.04 -4.65 -6.74
C SER A 284 14.63 -4.48 -8.15
N ASP A 285 13.91 -4.86 -9.19
CA ASP A 285 14.25 -4.54 -10.58
C ASP A 285 13.77 -3.14 -11.02
N ASN A 286 13.24 -2.36 -10.07
CA ASN A 286 12.71 -1.02 -10.25
C ASN A 286 11.48 -0.94 -11.16
N THR A 287 10.81 -2.08 -11.40
CA THR A 287 9.57 -2.14 -12.17
C THR A 287 8.38 -2.47 -11.29
N VAL A 288 7.20 -2.05 -11.78
CA VAL A 288 5.91 -2.51 -11.29
C VAL A 288 5.23 -3.29 -12.39
N LYS A 289 4.63 -4.43 -12.08
CA LYS A 289 3.93 -5.28 -13.05
C LYS A 289 2.50 -5.53 -12.61
N LEU A 290 1.59 -5.45 -13.58
CA LEU A 290 0.15 -5.69 -13.39
C LEU A 290 -0.21 -6.98 -14.11
N TRP A 291 -0.95 -7.85 -13.43
CA TRP A 291 -1.33 -9.17 -13.91
C TRP A 291 -2.81 -9.40 -13.73
N ASN A 292 -3.47 -10.10 -14.67
CA ASN A 292 -4.82 -10.60 -14.42
C ASN A 292 -4.81 -11.90 -13.60
N GLN A 293 -5.99 -12.38 -13.20
CA GLN A 293 -6.12 -13.60 -12.40
C GLN A 293 -5.71 -14.88 -13.13
N GLU A 294 -5.61 -14.85 -14.46
CA GLU A 294 -5.12 -15.95 -15.29
C GLU A 294 -3.58 -16.01 -15.37
N GLY A 295 -2.88 -15.01 -14.82
CA GLY A 295 -1.43 -14.93 -14.83
C GLY A 295 -0.84 -14.25 -16.06
N GLU A 296 -1.66 -13.58 -16.85
CA GLU A 296 -1.21 -12.80 -18.00
C GLU A 296 -0.71 -11.43 -17.54
N LEU A 297 0.47 -11.05 -18.03
CA LEU A 297 1.05 -9.73 -17.81
C LEU A 297 0.26 -8.68 -18.61
N LEU A 298 -0.39 -7.76 -17.92
CA LEU A 298 -1.14 -6.65 -18.51
C LEU A 298 -0.22 -5.47 -18.83
N HIS A 299 0.58 -5.05 -17.86
CA HIS A 299 1.47 -3.90 -17.97
C HIS A 299 2.79 -4.11 -17.24
N THR A 300 3.87 -3.53 -17.77
CA THR A 300 5.12 -3.29 -17.03
C THR A 300 5.34 -1.79 -16.95
N LEU A 301 5.24 -1.24 -15.75
CA LEU A 301 5.44 0.17 -15.46
C LEU A 301 6.91 0.40 -15.13
N THR A 302 7.58 1.17 -15.99
CA THR A 302 9.00 1.51 -15.87
C THR A 302 9.17 2.99 -15.54
N GLY A 303 10.15 3.32 -14.70
CA GLY A 303 10.50 4.72 -14.42
C GLY A 303 10.96 4.98 -12.99
N HIS A 304 10.81 4.04 -12.07
CA HIS A 304 11.48 4.09 -10.77
C HIS A 304 12.99 3.90 -10.92
N SER A 305 13.78 4.58 -10.08
CA SER A 305 15.24 4.48 -10.06
C SER A 305 15.76 3.49 -9.03
N ALA A 306 14.89 3.06 -8.11
CA ALA A 306 15.23 2.15 -7.03
C ALA A 306 14.11 1.12 -6.77
N THR A 307 14.37 0.20 -5.84
CA THR A 307 13.45 -0.87 -5.45
C THR A 307 12.07 -0.32 -5.13
N VAL A 308 11.03 -0.86 -5.76
CA VAL A 308 9.64 -0.51 -5.44
C VAL A 308 9.24 -1.20 -4.13
N LEU A 309 8.84 -0.41 -3.13
CA LEU A 309 8.60 -0.88 -1.76
C LEU A 309 7.14 -0.82 -1.33
N SER A 310 6.30 -0.02 -2.00
CA SER A 310 4.87 0.07 -1.70
C SER A 310 4.03 0.31 -2.94
N LEU A 311 2.83 -0.24 -2.89
CA LEU A 311 1.82 -0.20 -3.94
C LEU A 311 0.47 0.01 -3.27
N GLN A 312 -0.33 0.93 -3.81
CA GLN A 312 -1.69 1.10 -3.34
C GLN A 312 -2.59 1.64 -4.44
N TYR A 313 -3.76 1.02 -4.59
CA TYR A 313 -4.82 1.58 -5.42
C TYR A 313 -5.57 2.68 -4.67
N SER A 314 -6.03 3.68 -5.42
CA SER A 314 -7.15 4.50 -4.97
C SER A 314 -8.37 3.59 -4.75
N PRO A 315 -9.26 3.90 -3.81
CA PRO A 315 -10.43 3.06 -3.51
C PRO A 315 -11.36 2.82 -4.70
N ASN A 316 -11.40 3.74 -5.67
CA ASN A 316 -12.15 3.60 -6.91
C ASN A 316 -11.43 2.81 -8.01
N GLY A 317 -10.16 2.41 -7.79
CA GLY A 317 -9.34 1.65 -8.74
C GLY A 317 -8.78 2.45 -9.91
N GLU A 318 -9.04 3.76 -10.00
CA GLU A 318 -8.65 4.60 -11.14
C GLU A 318 -7.18 5.00 -11.14
N VAL A 319 -6.54 5.02 -9.97
CA VAL A 319 -5.14 5.44 -9.80
C VAL A 319 -4.40 4.37 -9.01
N LEU A 320 -3.21 4.00 -9.49
CA LEU A 320 -2.24 3.20 -8.73
C LEU A 320 -1.12 4.12 -8.26
N ALA A 321 -0.93 4.24 -6.95
CA ALA A 321 0.23 4.89 -6.36
C ALA A 321 1.33 3.86 -6.07
N THR A 322 2.56 4.21 -6.41
CA THR A 322 3.74 3.38 -6.18
C THR A 322 4.84 4.21 -5.57
N SER A 323 5.61 3.64 -4.64
CA SER A 323 6.79 4.31 -4.09
C SER A 323 8.01 3.41 -4.07
N ASP A 324 9.16 4.02 -4.30
CA ASP A 324 10.45 3.33 -4.25
C ASP A 324 11.29 3.71 -3.03
N LEU A 325 12.42 3.03 -2.90
CA LEU A 325 13.44 3.25 -1.88
C LEU A 325 13.99 4.69 -1.85
N ASP A 326 13.95 5.42 -2.97
CA ASP A 326 14.38 6.82 -3.06
C ASP A 326 13.26 7.80 -2.63
N SER A 327 12.16 7.30 -2.04
CA SER A 327 10.97 8.07 -1.67
C SER A 327 10.27 8.73 -2.87
N THR A 328 10.53 8.28 -4.09
CA THR A 328 9.82 8.76 -5.28
C THR A 328 8.45 8.13 -5.33
N VAL A 329 7.39 8.95 -5.29
CA VAL A 329 6.01 8.50 -5.47
C VAL A 329 5.56 8.75 -6.91
N LYS A 330 5.05 7.72 -7.57
CA LYS A 330 4.48 7.79 -8.92
C LYS A 330 3.01 7.38 -8.91
N LEU A 331 2.20 8.11 -9.66
CA LEU A 331 0.79 7.82 -9.89
C LEU A 331 0.63 7.32 -11.31
N TRP A 332 -0.08 6.21 -11.47
CA TRP A 332 -0.26 5.54 -12.74
C TRP A 332 -1.75 5.32 -13.01
N ASN A 333 -2.11 5.33 -14.29
CA ASN A 333 -3.39 4.83 -14.73
C ASN A 333 -3.25 3.31 -14.92
N PRO A 334 -3.89 2.47 -14.08
CA PRO A 334 -3.67 1.03 -14.10
C PRO A 334 -4.28 0.35 -15.33
N ILE A 335 -5.25 0.98 -16.01
CA ILE A 335 -5.90 0.45 -17.21
C ILE A 335 -5.00 0.63 -18.43
N THR A 336 -4.40 1.81 -18.57
CA THR A 336 -3.55 2.17 -19.73
C THR A 336 -2.07 1.87 -19.51
N GLY A 337 -1.64 1.76 -18.26
CA GLY A 337 -0.23 1.65 -17.87
C GLY A 337 0.55 2.96 -17.95
N GLU A 338 -0.13 4.09 -18.21
CA GLU A 338 0.52 5.38 -18.38
C GLU A 338 0.85 6.04 -17.03
N LEU A 339 2.02 6.69 -16.97
CA LEU A 339 2.40 7.54 -15.84
C LEU A 339 1.54 8.81 -15.86
N ILE A 340 0.78 9.03 -14.79
CA ILE A 340 -0.03 10.23 -14.59
C ILE A 340 0.86 11.36 -14.04
N GLN A 341 1.58 11.10 -12.95
CA GLN A 341 2.38 12.12 -12.26
C GLN A 341 3.49 11.51 -11.40
N THR A 342 4.57 12.26 -11.18
CA THR A 342 5.60 11.98 -10.16
C THR A 342 5.55 13.08 -9.09
N LEU A 343 5.52 12.72 -7.80
CA LEU A 343 5.22 13.66 -6.69
C LEU A 343 6.41 14.00 -5.80
N ALA A 344 7.50 13.25 -5.85
CA ALA A 344 8.68 13.47 -5.03
C ALA A 344 9.96 13.15 -5.81
N GLU A 345 10.91 14.09 -5.82
CA GLU A 345 12.24 13.95 -6.45
C GLU A 345 13.33 14.56 -5.55
N GLU A 346 13.30 14.32 -4.23
CA GLU A 346 14.42 14.74 -3.37
C GLU A 346 15.41 13.57 -3.25
N PRO A 347 16.62 13.66 -3.83
CA PRO A 347 17.55 12.55 -3.83
C PRO A 347 18.29 12.49 -2.50
N VAL A 348 18.16 11.41 -1.72
CA VAL A 348 19.09 11.17 -0.60
C VAL A 348 19.48 9.70 -0.45
N ARG A 349 20.76 9.55 -0.08
CA ARG A 349 21.64 8.38 -0.06
C ARG A 349 21.20 7.21 0.83
N GLU A 350 21.54 6.03 0.34
CA GLU A 350 21.67 4.70 0.96
C GLU A 350 21.19 4.53 2.42
N GLY A 351 20.18 3.66 2.60
CA GLY A 351 19.96 2.96 3.87
C GLY A 351 18.55 3.00 4.46
N GLY A 352 17.51 3.36 3.71
CA GLY A 352 16.14 3.42 4.23
C GLY A 352 15.35 2.13 4.05
N THR A 353 14.56 1.71 5.04
CA THR A 353 13.58 0.63 4.88
C THR A 353 12.25 1.09 5.45
N SER A 354 11.32 1.45 4.56
CA SER A 354 9.86 1.51 4.70
C SER A 354 9.30 2.82 4.16
N THR A 355 8.63 2.74 3.02
CA THR A 355 7.74 3.79 2.51
C THR A 355 6.33 3.25 2.60
N SER A 356 5.57 3.61 3.64
CA SER A 356 4.13 3.31 3.65
C SER A 356 3.42 4.35 2.79
N LEU A 357 2.54 3.90 1.90
CA LEU A 357 1.56 4.74 1.22
C LEU A 357 0.19 4.45 1.85
N THR A 358 -0.66 5.47 1.97
CA THR A 358 -2.05 5.29 2.38
C THR A 358 -2.97 6.28 1.64
N PHE A 359 -3.98 5.79 0.93
CA PHE A 359 -5.09 6.60 0.42
C PHE A 359 -6.16 6.79 1.50
N SER A 360 -6.82 7.95 1.46
CA SER A 360 -8.08 8.13 2.17
C SER A 360 -9.16 7.21 1.60
N PRO A 361 -10.14 6.79 2.41
CA PRO A 361 -11.23 5.92 1.94
C PRO A 361 -12.05 6.49 0.78
N ASN A 362 -12.09 7.81 0.60
CA ASN A 362 -12.73 8.48 -0.54
C ASN A 362 -11.79 8.67 -1.75
N GLY A 363 -10.51 8.35 -1.63
CA GLY A 363 -9.50 8.50 -2.67
C GLY A 363 -8.95 9.92 -2.88
N GLU A 364 -9.47 10.93 -2.18
CA GLU A 364 -9.09 12.33 -2.40
C GLU A 364 -7.76 12.74 -1.77
N ILE A 365 -7.21 11.92 -0.87
CA ILE A 365 -5.94 12.18 -0.18
C ILE A 365 -5.04 10.96 -0.33
N LEU A 366 -3.76 11.21 -0.59
CA LEU A 366 -2.68 10.23 -0.48
C LEU A 366 -1.68 10.73 0.56
N ALA A 367 -1.24 9.86 1.46
CA ALA A 367 -0.14 10.13 2.37
C ALA A 367 1.00 9.14 2.15
N GLY A 368 2.24 9.61 2.31
CA GLY A 368 3.44 8.82 2.07
C GLY A 368 4.60 9.25 2.98
N VAL A 369 5.35 8.27 3.48
CA VAL A 369 6.53 8.52 4.31
C VAL A 369 7.74 8.79 3.41
N ASN A 370 8.48 9.86 3.70
CA ASN A 370 9.80 10.13 3.12
C ASN A 370 10.91 9.50 3.94
N TYR A 371 12.08 9.38 3.32
CA TYR A 371 13.32 8.93 3.96
C TYR A 371 13.67 9.63 5.28
N ASP A 372 13.43 10.95 5.37
CA ASP A 372 13.72 11.73 6.59
C ASP A 372 12.70 11.54 7.72
N GLY A 373 11.76 10.60 7.55
CA GLY A 373 10.69 10.29 8.49
C GLY A 373 9.49 11.23 8.39
N THR A 374 9.56 12.30 7.57
CA THR A 374 8.41 13.18 7.35
C THR A 374 7.32 12.48 6.56
N ILE A 375 6.07 12.87 6.80
CA ILE A 375 4.92 12.37 6.07
C ILE A 375 4.46 13.48 5.13
N LYS A 376 4.49 13.22 3.83
CA LYS A 376 3.87 14.09 2.85
C LYS A 376 2.42 13.67 2.63
N VAL A 377 1.54 14.65 2.57
CA VAL A 377 0.11 14.49 2.30
C VAL A 377 -0.22 15.26 1.03
N TRP A 378 -0.78 14.57 0.05
CA TRP A 378 -1.21 15.13 -1.22
C TRP A 378 -2.72 15.04 -1.36
N GLN A 379 -3.33 16.10 -1.86
CA GLN A 379 -4.66 16.05 -2.45
C GLN A 379 -4.56 15.38 -3.82
N VAL A 380 -5.50 14.51 -4.14
CA VAL A 380 -5.58 13.65 -5.32
C VAL A 380 -6.90 13.99 -6.00
N SER A 381 -6.84 14.85 -7.03
CA SER A 381 -8.04 15.39 -7.68
C SER A 381 -8.39 14.60 -8.95
N HIS A 382 -9.55 13.94 -8.92
CA HIS A 382 -10.14 13.21 -10.05
C HIS A 382 -10.96 14.11 -10.96
#